data_AF-A0A1F6VPH5-F1
#
_entry.id   AF-A0A1F6VPH5-F1
#
_cell.length_a   1.000
_cell.length_b   1.000
_cell.length_c   1.000
_cell.angle_alpha   90.00
_cell.angle_beta   90.00
_cell.angle_gamma   90.00
#
_symmetry.space_group_name_H-M   'P 1'
#
loop_
_entity.id
_entity.type
_entity.pdbx_description
1 polymer ?
#
loop_
_entity_poly.entity_id
_entity_poly.type
_entity_poly.pdbx_seq_one_letter_code
_entity_poly.pdbx_strand_id
1 'polypeptide(L)'
;MSERHHNIVIINLEMENLKKVVSLGQASKITGYHSDYLSALIRKGEMKGEKVGGSWFTTEEEINNYIFKQKIRHKKFAILDFFSPTRTKKILISAGILFSVIILFGIYLYGKIIKVNFEEGKKTLSSDAEIIN
;
A
#
# COMPACT_ATOMS: atom_id res chain seq x y z
N MET A 1 0.67 22.33 -46.39
CA MET A 1 -0.21 21.38 -45.66
C MET A 1 0.34 20.96 -44.28
N SER A 2 1.60 21.27 -43.94
CA SER A 2 2.24 20.83 -42.68
C SER A 2 1.95 21.72 -41.45
N GLU A 3 1.78 23.04 -41.64
CA GLU A 3 1.62 23.97 -40.50
C GLU A 3 0.29 23.86 -39.75
N ARG A 4 -0.79 23.44 -40.42
CA ARG A 4 -2.11 23.30 -39.78
C ARG A 4 -2.15 22.16 -38.75
N HIS A 5 -1.41 21.08 -38.96
CA HIS A 5 -1.39 19.94 -38.03
C HIS A 5 -0.58 20.24 -36.77
N HIS A 6 0.57 20.92 -36.91
CA HIS A 6 1.35 21.35 -35.76
C HIS A 6 0.57 22.34 -34.88
N ASN A 7 -0.14 23.30 -35.47
CA ASN A 7 -0.91 24.27 -34.69
C ASN A 7 -2.07 23.61 -33.92
N ILE A 8 -2.76 22.62 -34.51
CA ILE A 8 -3.83 21.87 -33.83
C ILE A 8 -3.29 21.06 -32.64
N VAL A 9 -2.11 20.44 -32.78
CA VAL A 9 -1.48 19.67 -31.69
C VAL A 9 -1.02 20.59 -30.56
N ILE A 10 -0.42 21.75 -30.88
CA ILE A 10 -0.01 22.73 -29.87
C ILE A 10 -1.23 23.34 -29.15
N ILE A 11 -2.30 23.68 -29.89
CA ILE A 11 -3.56 24.14 -29.27
C ILE A 11 -4.16 23.07 -28.35
N ASN A 12 -4.15 21.79 -28.76
CA ASN A 12 -4.67 20.71 -27.93
C ASN A 12 -3.81 20.46 -26.67
N LEU A 13 -2.49 20.63 -26.75
CA LEU A 13 -1.59 20.53 -25.60
C LEU A 13 -1.74 21.72 -24.64
N GLU A 14 -1.96 22.93 -25.16
CA GLU A 14 -2.21 24.14 -24.36
C GLU A 14 -3.57 24.07 -23.65
N MET A 15 -4.59 23.50 -24.30
CA MET A 15 -5.90 23.28 -23.69
C MET A 15 -5.89 22.27 -22.55
N GLU A 16 -4.93 21.33 -22.53
CA GLU A 16 -4.79 20.32 -21.46
C GLU A 16 -4.28 20.93 -20.13
N ASN A 17 -3.64 22.12 -20.17
CA ASN A 17 -3.11 22.80 -18.98
C ASN A 17 -3.93 24.01 -18.52
N LEU A 18 -5.10 24.26 -19.10
CA LEU A 18 -6.00 25.28 -18.58
C LEU A 18 -6.53 24.81 -17.22
N LYS A 19 -6.01 25.41 -16.14
CA LYS A 19 -6.56 25.26 -14.80
C LYS A 19 -8.02 25.68 -14.82
N LYS A 20 -8.90 24.70 -14.92
CA LYS A 20 -10.34 24.92 -14.92
C LYS A 20 -10.76 25.41 -13.55
N VAL A 21 -10.94 26.72 -13.44
CA VAL A 21 -11.49 27.39 -12.26
C VAL A 21 -12.97 27.07 -12.18
N VAL A 22 -13.41 26.63 -11.01
CA VAL A 22 -14.78 26.24 -10.71
C VAL A 22 -15.26 26.99 -9.47
N SER A 23 -16.55 27.35 -9.46
CA SER A 23 -17.18 27.88 -8.26
C SER A 23 -17.34 26.77 -7.21
N LEU A 24 -17.49 27.15 -5.93
CA LEU A 24 -17.76 26.13 -4.89
C LEU A 24 -19.08 25.37 -5.12
N GLY A 25 -20.05 25.97 -5.81
CA GLY A 25 -21.27 25.27 -6.21
C GLY A 25 -21.02 24.17 -7.26
N GLN A 26 -20.13 24.41 -8.21
CA GLN A 26 -19.69 23.39 -9.16
C GLN A 26 -18.82 22.33 -8.47
N ALA A 27 -17.88 22.76 -7.62
CA ALA A 27 -17.05 21.88 -6.81
C ALA A 27 -17.88 20.94 -5.92
N SER A 28 -18.99 21.45 -5.37
CA SER A 28 -19.94 20.68 -4.56
C SER A 28 -20.55 19.54 -5.35
N LYS A 29 -20.94 19.78 -6.62
CA LYS A 29 -21.47 18.74 -7.50
C LYS A 29 -20.44 17.67 -7.87
N ILE A 30 -19.17 18.06 -8.01
CA ILE A 30 -18.06 17.14 -8.34
C ILE A 30 -17.70 16.27 -7.12
N THR A 31 -17.61 16.88 -5.94
CA THR A 31 -17.14 16.24 -4.71
C THR A 31 -18.23 15.51 -3.94
N GLY A 32 -19.49 15.95 -4.08
CA GLY A 32 -20.59 15.60 -3.18
C GLY A 32 -20.57 16.36 -1.84
N TYR A 33 -19.58 17.21 -1.58
CA TYR A 33 -19.51 18.01 -0.35
C TYR A 33 -20.30 19.30 -0.47
N HIS A 34 -20.81 19.81 0.66
CA HIS A 34 -21.48 21.11 0.69
C HIS A 34 -20.50 22.25 0.38
N SER A 35 -20.94 23.28 -0.35
CA SER A 35 -20.13 24.46 -0.68
C SER A 35 -19.56 25.15 0.55
N ASP A 36 -20.33 25.19 1.65
CA ASP A 36 -19.87 25.82 2.90
C ASP A 36 -18.69 25.07 3.51
N TYR A 37 -18.73 23.73 3.45
CA TYR A 37 -17.63 22.90 3.92
C TYR A 37 -16.37 23.16 3.09
N LEU A 38 -16.49 23.22 1.76
CA LEU A 38 -15.38 23.57 0.87
C LEU A 38 -14.82 24.97 1.19
N SER A 39 -15.68 25.94 1.48
CA SER A 39 -15.24 27.29 1.88
C SER A 39 -14.52 27.28 3.23
N ALA A 40 -14.93 26.42 4.17
CA ALA A 40 -14.26 26.24 5.45
C ALA A 40 -12.88 25.59 5.27
N LEU A 41 -12.74 24.62 4.36
CA LEU A 41 -11.45 24.02 4.03
C LEU A 41 -10.46 25.04 3.45
N ILE A 42 -10.94 25.93 2.58
CA ILE A 42 -10.12 27.01 2.03
C ILE A 42 -9.65 27.95 3.13
N ARG A 43 -10.56 28.37 4.03
CA ARG A 43 -10.20 29.25 5.17
C ARG A 43 -9.21 28.59 6.14
N LYS A 44 -9.28 27.27 6.30
CA LYS A 44 -8.33 26.48 7.11
C LYS A 44 -6.98 26.26 6.42
N GLY A 45 -6.84 26.60 5.15
CA GLY A 45 -5.65 26.32 4.35
C GLY A 45 -5.49 24.84 3.98
N GLU A 46 -6.54 24.03 4.12
CA GLU A 46 -6.51 22.61 3.73
C GLU A 46 -6.69 22.39 2.22
N MET A 47 -7.23 23.39 1.53
CA MET A 47 -7.51 23.42 0.10
C MET A 47 -7.21 24.82 -0.44
N LYS A 48 -6.65 24.94 -1.64
CA LYS A 48 -6.44 26.24 -2.29
C LYS A 48 -7.74 26.79 -2.87
N GLY A 49 -7.94 28.09 -2.73
CA GLY A 49 -9.06 28.79 -3.32
C GLY A 49 -8.95 30.29 -3.14
N GLU A 50 -9.61 31.03 -4.02
CA GLU A 50 -9.56 32.48 -4.07
C GLU A 50 -10.97 33.06 -3.96
N LYS A 51 -11.09 34.22 -3.31
CA LYS A 51 -12.36 34.93 -3.17
C LYS A 51 -12.44 36.05 -4.20
N VAL A 52 -13.41 35.95 -5.11
CA VAL A 52 -13.65 36.93 -6.17
C VAL A 52 -15.10 37.37 -6.12
N GLY A 53 -15.35 38.68 -6.04
CA GLY A 53 -16.70 39.25 -6.05
C GLY A 53 -17.62 38.71 -4.94
N GLY A 54 -17.06 38.39 -3.76
CA GLY A 54 -17.82 37.84 -2.64
C GLY A 54 -18.00 36.32 -2.65
N SER A 55 -17.72 35.65 -3.78
CA SER A 55 -17.81 34.19 -3.94
C SER A 55 -16.43 33.54 -3.89
N TRP A 56 -16.38 32.31 -3.40
CA TRP A 56 -15.15 31.49 -3.41
C TRP A 56 -15.07 30.64 -4.67
N PHE A 57 -13.84 30.50 -5.18
CA PHE A 57 -13.50 29.71 -6.34
C PHE A 57 -12.29 28.84 -6.04
N THR A 58 -12.20 27.71 -6.74
CA THR A 58 -11.07 26.78 -6.66
C THR A 58 -10.83 26.18 -8.05
N THR A 59 -9.86 25.29 -8.20
CA THR A 59 -9.63 24.57 -9.46
C THR A 59 -10.09 23.13 -9.34
N GLU A 60 -10.47 22.54 -10.47
CA GLU A 60 -10.82 21.12 -10.52
C GLU A 60 -9.63 20.22 -10.11
N GLU A 61 -8.41 20.63 -10.44
CA GLU A 61 -7.17 19.99 -10.00
C GLU A 61 -7.04 19.97 -8.46
N GLU A 62 -7.27 21.10 -7.80
CA GLU A 62 -7.15 21.21 -6.34
C GLU A 62 -8.19 20.34 -5.63
N ILE A 63 -9.41 20.29 -6.17
CA ILE A 63 -10.48 19.40 -5.70
C ILE A 63 -10.03 17.93 -5.76
N ASN A 64 -9.53 17.50 -6.92
CA ASN A 64 -9.09 16.13 -7.13
C ASN A 64 -7.93 15.78 -6.20
N ASN A 65 -6.97 16.70 -6.04
CA ASN A 65 -5.87 16.56 -5.08
C ASN A 65 -6.37 16.41 -3.64
N TYR A 66 -7.36 17.22 -3.23
CA TYR A 66 -7.93 17.13 -1.89
C TYR A 66 -8.62 15.77 -1.64
N ILE A 67 -9.46 15.31 -2.59
CA ILE A 67 -10.13 14.00 -2.49
C ILE A 67 -9.09 12.88 -2.40
N PHE A 68 -8.06 12.93 -3.22
CA PHE A 68 -6.98 11.94 -3.23
C PHE A 68 -6.23 11.91 -1.90
N LYS A 69 -5.86 13.09 -1.37
CA LYS A 69 -5.22 13.23 -0.06
C LYS A 69 -6.08 12.65 1.06
N GLN A 70 -7.40 12.87 1.02
CA GLN A 70 -8.33 12.31 1.99
C GLN A 70 -8.37 10.77 1.95
N LYS A 71 -8.44 10.18 0.75
CA LYS A 71 -8.42 8.71 0.56
C LYS A 71 -7.15 8.09 1.12
N ILE A 72 -5.98 8.69 0.86
CA ILE A 72 -4.70 8.22 1.41
C ILE A 72 -4.68 8.34 2.93
N ARG A 73 -5.15 9.46 3.49
CA ARG A 73 -5.20 9.66 4.94
C ARG A 73 -6.02 8.57 5.64
N HIS A 74 -7.19 8.26 5.09
CA HIS A 74 -8.03 7.17 5.61
C HIS A 74 -7.36 5.81 5.48
N LYS A 75 -6.72 5.49 4.34
CA LYS A 75 -6.01 4.23 4.15
C LYS A 75 -4.83 4.08 5.13
N LYS A 76 -4.04 5.14 5.31
CA LYS A 76 -2.91 5.15 6.25
C LYS A 76 -3.38 4.92 7.68
N PHE A 77 -4.47 5.58 8.08
CA PHE A 77 -5.04 5.42 9.41
C PHE A 77 -5.60 4.01 9.62
N ALA A 78 -6.31 3.44 8.63
CA ALA A 78 -6.79 2.06 8.69
C ALA A 78 -5.65 1.04 8.83
N ILE A 79 -4.52 1.26 8.14
CA ILE A 79 -3.32 0.43 8.27
C ILE A 79 -2.67 0.60 9.65
N LEU A 80 -2.54 1.83 10.14
CA LEU A 80 -1.96 2.10 11.47
C LEU A 80 -2.81 1.52 12.61
N ASP A 81 -4.12 1.65 12.52
CA ASP A 81 -5.06 1.03 13.47
C ASP A 81 -4.97 -0.49 13.44
N PHE A 82 -4.77 -1.07 12.26
CA PHE A 82 -4.56 -2.51 12.11
C PHE A 82 -3.27 -2.99 12.79
N PHE A 83 -2.22 -2.16 12.78
CA PHE A 83 -0.95 -2.44 13.47
C PHE A 83 -0.92 -1.97 14.93
N SER A 84 -2.07 -1.62 15.53
CA SER A 84 -2.14 -1.25 16.95
C SER A 84 -1.56 -2.37 17.83
N PRO A 85 -0.51 -2.10 18.63
CA PRO A 85 0.31 -3.11 19.29
C PRO A 85 -0.35 -3.79 20.49
N THR A 86 -1.61 -3.46 20.81
CA THR A 86 -2.27 -3.90 22.03
C THR A 86 -2.81 -5.34 21.93
N ARG A 87 -3.11 -5.84 20.73
CA ARG A 87 -3.61 -7.22 20.51
C ARG A 87 -2.64 -8.15 19.76
N THR A 88 -1.71 -7.60 18.98
CA THR A 88 -0.77 -8.38 18.15
C THR A 88 0.38 -9.02 18.93
N LYS A 89 0.77 -8.46 20.08
CA LYS A 89 1.85 -9.00 20.92
C LYS A 89 1.60 -10.44 21.38
N LYS A 90 0.39 -10.77 21.83
CA LYS A 90 0.04 -12.14 22.28
C LYS A 90 0.09 -13.14 21.13
N ILE A 91 -0.39 -12.74 19.95
CA ILE A 91 -0.39 -13.57 18.73
C ILE A 91 1.03 -13.83 18.26
N LEU A 92 1.88 -12.81 18.21
CA LEU A 92 3.29 -12.94 17.82
C LEU A 92 4.08 -13.85 18.77
N ILE A 93 3.88 -13.72 20.09
CA ILE A 93 4.50 -14.60 21.09
C ILE A 93 4.05 -16.05 20.87
N SER A 94 2.76 -16.29 20.66
CA SER A 94 2.25 -17.65 20.41
C SER A 94 2.78 -18.27 19.12
N ALA A 95 2.90 -17.49 18.04
CA ALA A 95 3.45 -17.95 16.77
C ALA A 95 4.94 -18.30 16.89
N GLY A 96 5.73 -17.50 17.61
CA GLY A 96 7.14 -17.78 17.87
C GLY A 96 7.36 -19.09 18.64
N ILE A 97 6.51 -19.38 19.63
CA ILE A 97 6.56 -20.64 20.39
C ILE A 97 6.27 -21.84 19.49
N LEU A 98 5.21 -21.78 18.67
CA LEU A 98 4.88 -22.83 17.71
C LEU A 98 6.01 -23.08 16.72
N PHE A 99 6.63 -22.02 16.20
CA PHE A 99 7.75 -22.13 15.28
C PHE A 99 8.97 -22.78 15.94
N SER A 100 9.27 -22.42 17.19
CA SER A 100 10.35 -23.03 17.97
C SER A 100 10.13 -24.53 18.18
N VAL A 101 8.89 -24.94 18.51
CA VAL A 101 8.54 -26.37 18.65
C VAL A 101 8.71 -27.12 17.34
N ILE A 102 8.29 -26.54 16.21
CA ILE A 102 8.43 -27.15 14.88
C ILE A 102 9.91 -27.30 14.50
N ILE A 103 10.73 -26.28 14.75
CA ILE A 103 12.18 -26.33 14.49
C ILE A 103 12.85 -27.41 15.34
N LEU A 104 12.55 -27.46 16.64
CA LEU A 104 13.10 -28.47 17.54
C LEU A 104 12.69 -29.89 17.12
N PHE A 105 11.44 -30.07 16.72
CA PHE A 105 10.93 -31.34 16.22
C PHE A 105 11.61 -31.77 14.91
N GLY A 106 11.84 -30.82 13.99
CA GLY A 106 12.57 -31.05 12.76
C GLY A 106 14.02 -31.51 13.00
N ILE A 107 14.74 -30.85 13.92
CA ILE A 107 16.11 -31.23 14.31
C ILE A 107 16.14 -32.64 14.92
N TYR A 108 15.17 -32.96 15.78
CA TYR A 108 15.05 -34.28 16.40
C TYR A 108 14.86 -35.39 15.35
N LEU A 109 13.97 -35.17 14.38
CA LEU A 109 13.74 -36.13 13.30
C LEU A 109 14.96 -36.27 12.38
N TYR A 110 15.62 -35.17 12.06
CA TYR A 110 16.82 -35.17 11.22
C TYR A 110 17.95 -36.02 11.83
N GLY A 111 18.20 -35.85 13.13
CA GLY A 111 19.19 -36.67 13.86
C GLY A 111 18.81 -38.16 13.90
N LYS A 112 17.52 -38.47 14.06
CA LYS A 112 17.03 -39.86 14.06
C LYS A 112 17.24 -40.55 12.71
N ILE A 113 16.94 -39.87 11.60
CA ILE A 113 17.10 -40.41 10.24
C ILE A 113 18.58 -40.68 9.93
N ILE A 114 19.48 -39.75 10.28
CA ILE A 114 20.93 -39.95 10.10
C ILE A 114 21.43 -41.17 10.87
N LYS A 115 20.99 -41.33 12.13
CA LYS A 115 21.41 -42.46 12.96
C LYS A 115 20.98 -43.81 12.37
N VAL A 116 19.77 -43.89 11.80
CA VAL A 116 19.27 -45.11 11.13
C VAL A 116 20.12 -45.43 9.90
N ASN A 117 20.37 -44.45 9.02
CA ASN A 117 21.16 -44.65 7.81
C ASN A 117 22.63 -45.03 8.10
N PHE A 118 23.19 -44.51 9.20
CA PHE A 118 24.55 -44.83 9.61
C PHE A 118 24.68 -46.27 10.15
N GLU A 119 23.71 -46.73 10.95
CA GLU A 119 23.65 -48.12 11.44
C GLU A 119 23.41 -49.12 10.29
N GLU A 120 22.61 -48.74 9.29
CA GLU A 120 22.34 -49.57 8.11
C GLU A 120 23.55 -49.66 7.18
N GLY A 121 24.22 -48.53 6.92
CA GLY A 121 25.48 -48.52 6.16
C GLY A 121 26.62 -49.27 6.84
N LYS A 122 26.66 -49.33 8.18
CA LYS A 122 27.65 -50.13 8.92
C LYS A 122 27.43 -51.63 8.77
N LYS A 123 26.17 -52.08 8.60
CA LYS A 123 25.82 -53.50 8.42
C LYS A 123 26.20 -54.01 7.02
N THR A 124 25.97 -53.20 5.98
CA THR A 124 26.34 -53.59 4.60
C THR A 124 27.86 -53.69 4.44
N LEU A 125 28.61 -52.73 5.01
CA LEU A 125 30.08 -52.74 4.96
C LEU A 125 30.71 -53.91 5.73
N SER A 126 30.08 -54.37 6.81
CA SER A 126 30.53 -55.55 7.55
C SER A 126 30.27 -56.85 6.78
N SER A 127 29.16 -56.92 6.04
CA SER A 127 28.83 -58.09 5.20
C SER A 127 29.75 -58.20 3.98
N ASP A 128 30.10 -57.07 3.36
CA ASP A 128 30.98 -57.05 2.18
C ASP A 128 32.43 -57.43 2.54
N ALA A 129 32.88 -57.07 3.75
CA ALA A 129 34.22 -57.42 4.24
C ALA A 129 34.40 -58.93 4.55
N GLU A 130 33.31 -59.63 4.87
CA GLU A 130 33.33 -61.08 5.18
C GLU A 130 33.31 -61.95 3.91
N ILE A 131 32.86 -61.41 2.76
CA ILE A 131 32.82 -62.11 1.46
C ILE A 131 34.19 -62.12 0.75
N ILE A 132 35.09 -61.20 1.12
CA ILE A 132 36.40 -60.99 0.46
C ILE A 132 37.53 -61.80 1.14
N ASN A 133 37.29 -62.42 2.30
CA ASN A 133 38.26 -63.20 3.07
C ASN A 133 37.94 -64.70 3.06
#